data_AF-A0A364VE93-F1
#
_entry.id   AF-A0A364VE93-F1
#
_cell.length_a   1.000
_cell.length_b   1.000
_cell.length_c   1.000
_cell.angle_alpha   90.00
_cell.angle_beta   90.00
_cell.angle_gamma   90.00
#
_symmetry.space_group_name_H-M   'P 1'
#
loop_
_entity.id
_entity.type
_entity.pdbx_description
1 polymer ?
#
loop_
_entity_poly.entity_id
_entity_poly.type
_entity_poly.pdbx_seq_one_letter_code
_entity_poly.pdbx_strand_id
1 'polypeptide(L)'
;MEKVLPYSRDQVTQDTGYWCGPASTQTIVWAATGKLIAESDLAGRLGTTTDGTSNIDAFPRVLNNLVPGADYRSVWMPNDPPTGDQKERMWRDIKNSIDAGFGVVGNLVAPPSNYPRAVAPSDIDPAYGGGVVYHYIALMGYGEDGGGRRIWVADSGFRPYGYWISFDQLATLLPPMGYVAAFAPAKALPQDQGGDVTREQADQILRMLEAILIQLAGDPQKNGGKPFGGWPQGGGRTMYDLLAATASVAGVKNAKDIKGEK
;
A
#
# COMPACT_ATOMS: atom_id res chain seq x y z
N MET A 1 9.11 -13.38 -6.87
CA MET A 1 9.26 -11.95 -6.52
C MET A 1 7.88 -11.37 -6.35
N GLU A 2 7.62 -10.67 -5.26
CA GLU A 2 6.33 -10.03 -4.99
C GLU A 2 6.57 -8.60 -4.53
N LYS A 3 5.73 -7.67 -5.01
CA LYS A 3 5.76 -6.28 -4.61
C LYS A 3 4.34 -5.72 -4.56
N VAL A 4 3.96 -5.15 -3.43
CA VAL A 4 2.72 -4.39 -3.26
C VAL A 4 3.11 -3.01 -2.74
N LEU A 5 2.58 -1.95 -3.37
CA LEU A 5 2.79 -0.60 -2.90
C LEU A 5 2.17 -0.41 -1.51
N PRO A 6 2.80 0.33 -0.60
CA PRO A 6 2.15 0.69 0.65
C PRO A 6 0.99 1.66 0.37
N TYR A 7 -0.21 1.31 0.82
CA TYR A 7 -1.38 2.20 0.78
C TYR A 7 -2.34 1.83 1.92
N SER A 8 -3.11 2.82 2.42
CA SER A 8 -4.10 2.57 3.45
C SER A 8 -5.25 1.71 2.90
N ARG A 9 -5.72 0.76 3.70
CA ARG A 9 -6.90 -0.07 3.38
C ARG A 9 -8.19 0.48 3.99
N ASP A 10 -8.08 1.59 4.72
CA ASP A 10 -9.20 2.18 5.45
C ASP A 10 -10.18 2.91 4.53
N GLN A 11 -9.70 3.39 3.38
CA GLN A 11 -10.53 4.02 2.34
C GLN A 11 -10.12 3.49 0.96
N VAL A 12 -10.79 2.41 0.54
CA VAL A 12 -10.72 1.87 -0.82
C VAL A 12 -12.10 1.90 -1.48
N THR A 13 -13.17 1.77 -0.69
CA THR A 13 -14.54 1.71 -1.19
C THR A 13 -14.98 3.03 -1.80
N GLN A 14 -15.59 2.98 -2.97
CA GLN A 14 -16.17 4.16 -3.62
C GLN A 14 -17.37 4.71 -2.84
N ASP A 15 -17.50 6.04 -2.76
CA ASP A 15 -18.59 6.70 -2.02
C ASP A 15 -19.95 6.59 -2.75
N THR A 16 -19.94 6.33 -4.07
CA THR A 16 -21.14 6.18 -4.91
C THR A 16 -20.98 5.01 -5.88
N GLY A 17 -22.07 4.53 -6.49
CA GLY A 17 -22.02 3.42 -7.48
C GLY A 17 -21.29 3.71 -8.81
N TYR A 18 -20.88 4.96 -9.07
CA TYR A 18 -20.27 5.39 -10.35
C TYR A 18 -18.91 6.08 -10.17
N TRP A 19 -18.34 6.08 -8.95
CA TRP A 19 -17.05 6.71 -8.63
C TRP A 19 -15.86 5.74 -8.59
N CYS A 20 -15.96 4.58 -9.22
CA CYS A 20 -14.86 3.63 -9.31
C CYS A 20 -13.55 4.24 -9.86
N GLY A 21 -13.64 5.13 -10.85
CA GLY A 21 -12.50 5.88 -11.41
C GLY A 21 -11.88 6.87 -10.41
N PRO A 22 -12.67 7.79 -9.82
CA PRO A 22 -12.25 8.64 -8.70
C PRO A 22 -11.63 7.88 -7.52
N ALA A 23 -12.25 6.81 -7.04
CA ALA A 23 -11.76 5.98 -5.93
C ALA A 23 -10.42 5.31 -6.25
N SER A 24 -10.28 4.76 -7.46
CA SER A 24 -9.01 4.18 -7.94
C SER A 24 -7.91 5.26 -8.00
N THR A 25 -8.26 6.47 -8.47
CA THR A 25 -7.34 7.61 -8.51
C THR A 25 -6.94 8.06 -7.11
N GLN A 26 -7.88 8.11 -6.16
CA GLN A 26 -7.62 8.46 -4.76
C GLN A 26 -6.62 7.48 -4.14
N THR A 27 -6.85 6.18 -4.30
CA THR A 27 -5.97 5.12 -3.79
C THR A 27 -4.54 5.31 -4.29
N ILE A 28 -4.37 5.53 -5.59
CA ILE A 28 -3.05 5.70 -6.23
C ILE A 28 -2.36 6.99 -5.77
N VAL A 29 -3.07 8.12 -5.76
CA VAL A 29 -2.51 9.42 -5.35
C VAL A 29 -2.15 9.40 -3.87
N TRP A 30 -2.99 8.81 -3.02
CA TRP A 30 -2.71 8.71 -1.60
C TRP A 30 -1.47 7.84 -1.33
N ALA A 31 -1.35 6.69 -2.00
CA ALA A 31 -0.16 5.85 -1.91
C ALA A 31 1.12 6.58 -2.33
N ALA A 32 1.06 7.36 -3.42
CA ALA A 32 2.24 8.03 -3.96
C ALA A 32 2.67 9.29 -3.18
N THR A 33 1.72 9.99 -2.56
CA THR A 33 1.94 11.34 -2.00
C THR A 33 1.70 11.46 -0.50
N GLY A 34 1.04 10.48 0.12
CA GLY A 34 0.55 10.57 1.50
C GLY A 34 -0.66 11.49 1.66
N LYS A 35 -1.16 12.12 0.59
CA LYS A 35 -2.29 13.05 0.62
C LYS A 35 -3.58 12.38 0.15
N LEU A 36 -4.56 12.33 1.03
CA LEU A 36 -5.93 11.96 0.71
C LEU A 36 -6.65 13.13 0.03
N ILE A 37 -7.32 12.87 -1.09
CA ILE A 37 -8.14 13.83 -1.85
C ILE A 37 -9.54 13.25 -1.98
N ALA A 38 -10.57 14.03 -1.69
CA ALA A 38 -11.96 13.55 -1.76
C ALA A 38 -12.34 13.03 -3.15
N GLU A 39 -13.15 11.97 -3.21
CA GLU A 39 -13.62 11.41 -4.49
C GLU A 39 -14.43 12.41 -5.31
N SER A 40 -15.19 13.29 -4.65
CA SER A 40 -15.94 14.37 -5.31
C SER A 40 -15.04 15.36 -6.06
N ASP A 41 -13.89 15.74 -5.48
CA ASP A 41 -12.90 16.59 -6.13
C ASP A 41 -12.25 15.88 -7.32
N LEU A 42 -11.98 14.58 -7.19
CA LEU A 42 -11.42 13.76 -8.26
C LEU A 42 -12.43 13.54 -9.38
N ALA A 43 -13.70 13.32 -9.05
CA ALA A 43 -14.81 13.21 -9.99
C ALA A 43 -14.92 14.47 -10.86
N GLY A 44 -14.89 15.65 -10.24
CA GLY A 44 -14.88 16.92 -10.97
C GLY A 44 -13.66 17.09 -11.90
N ARG A 45 -12.48 16.60 -11.48
CA ARG A 45 -11.25 16.66 -12.29
C ARG A 45 -11.25 15.67 -13.46
N LEU A 46 -11.80 14.47 -13.24
CA LEU A 46 -11.89 13.39 -14.22
C LEU A 46 -13.08 13.55 -15.17
N GLY A 47 -14.02 14.45 -14.87
CA GLY A 47 -15.27 14.58 -15.62
C GLY A 47 -16.22 13.40 -15.38
N THR A 48 -16.13 12.76 -14.22
CA THR A 48 -17.00 11.64 -13.83
C THR A 48 -18.44 12.13 -13.66
N THR A 49 -19.38 11.44 -14.28
CA THR A 49 -20.83 11.69 -14.15
C THR A 49 -21.51 10.50 -13.48
N THR A 50 -22.84 10.50 -13.41
CA THR A 50 -23.61 9.33 -12.97
C THR A 50 -23.43 8.11 -13.88
N ASP A 51 -22.96 8.32 -15.12
CA ASP A 51 -22.61 7.25 -16.07
C ASP A 51 -21.17 6.76 -15.88
N GLY A 52 -20.45 7.28 -14.88
CA GLY A 52 -19.05 6.97 -14.60
C GLY A 52 -18.06 7.91 -15.28
N THR A 53 -16.79 7.49 -15.31
CA THR A 53 -15.71 8.20 -16.02
C THR A 53 -15.64 7.67 -17.44
N SER A 54 -15.60 8.55 -18.44
CA SER A 54 -15.87 8.17 -19.84
C SER A 54 -14.88 7.16 -20.42
N ASN A 55 -13.58 7.35 -20.20
CA ASN A 55 -12.53 6.46 -20.69
C ASN A 55 -11.19 6.71 -19.97
N ILE A 56 -10.19 5.88 -20.29
CA ILE A 56 -8.86 5.94 -19.70
C ILE A 56 -8.09 7.25 -19.99
N ASP A 57 -8.44 8.01 -21.02
CA ASP A 57 -7.75 9.26 -21.38
C ASP A 57 -8.08 10.44 -20.45
N ALA A 58 -9.10 10.28 -19.58
CA ALA A 58 -9.41 11.26 -18.54
C ALA A 58 -8.33 11.34 -17.44
N PHE A 59 -7.59 10.25 -17.21
CA PHE A 59 -6.74 10.08 -16.03
C PHE A 59 -5.34 10.70 -16.16
N PRO A 60 -4.60 10.58 -17.28
CA PRO A 60 -3.20 11.06 -17.37
C PRO A 60 -3.01 12.50 -16.91
N ARG A 61 -3.85 13.43 -17.39
CA ARG A 61 -3.77 14.85 -17.00
C ARG A 61 -3.96 15.03 -15.50
N VAL A 62 -4.94 14.33 -14.90
CA VAL A 62 -5.26 14.45 -13.48
C VAL A 62 -4.15 13.84 -12.63
N LEU A 63 -3.74 12.61 -12.94
CA LEU A 63 -2.69 11.89 -12.23
C LEU A 63 -1.35 12.62 -12.32
N ASN A 64 -0.94 13.10 -13.49
CA ASN A 64 0.33 13.83 -13.65
C ASN A 64 0.35 15.18 -12.94
N ASN A 65 -0.81 15.83 -12.77
CA ASN A 65 -0.91 17.05 -11.97
C ASN A 65 -0.82 16.76 -10.45
N LEU A 66 -1.31 15.61 -10.01
CA LEU A 66 -1.35 15.23 -8.59
C LEU A 66 -0.09 14.49 -8.13
N VAL A 67 0.57 13.80 -9.05
CA VAL A 67 1.80 13.02 -8.83
C VAL A 67 2.85 13.45 -9.84
N PRO A 68 3.46 14.64 -9.67
CA PRO A 68 4.43 15.17 -10.63
C PRO A 68 5.62 14.22 -10.82
N GLY A 69 6.01 14.03 -12.08
CA GLY A 69 7.13 13.17 -12.47
C GLY A 69 6.78 11.69 -12.66
N ALA A 70 5.53 11.27 -12.42
CA ALA A 70 5.09 9.89 -12.68
C ALA A 70 4.92 9.56 -14.17
N ASP A 71 4.66 10.56 -15.03
CA ASP A 71 4.46 10.38 -16.48
C ASP A 71 3.44 9.29 -16.80
N TYR A 72 2.24 9.42 -16.23
CA TYR A 72 1.09 8.58 -16.52
C TYR A 72 0.63 8.73 -17.96
N ARG A 73 0.38 7.60 -18.62
CA ARG A 73 -0.12 7.53 -20.00
C ARG A 73 -1.18 6.43 -20.11
N SER A 74 -2.18 6.67 -20.96
CA SER A 74 -3.15 5.66 -21.34
C SER A 74 -2.52 4.64 -22.29
N VAL A 75 -2.83 3.37 -22.08
CA VAL A 75 -2.52 2.29 -23.02
C VAL A 75 -3.82 1.56 -23.37
N TRP A 76 -4.25 1.74 -24.60
CA TRP A 76 -5.44 1.10 -25.14
C TRP A 76 -5.15 -0.37 -25.50
N MET A 77 -6.14 -1.24 -25.25
CA MET A 77 -6.07 -2.67 -25.56
C MET A 77 -7.19 -3.07 -26.53
N PRO A 78 -7.13 -2.69 -27.82
CA PRO A 78 -8.27 -2.81 -28.74
C PRO A 78 -8.64 -4.23 -29.19
N ASN A 79 -7.80 -5.24 -28.92
CA ASN A 79 -8.05 -6.62 -29.36
C ASN A 79 -8.59 -7.45 -28.19
N ASP A 80 -9.72 -8.10 -28.39
CA ASP A 80 -10.34 -9.03 -27.44
C ASP A 80 -10.58 -10.38 -28.15
N PRO A 81 -9.80 -11.44 -27.84
CA PRO A 81 -8.76 -11.51 -26.81
C PRO A 81 -7.49 -10.72 -27.18
N PRO A 82 -6.65 -10.33 -26.20
CA PRO A 82 -5.43 -9.60 -26.46
C PRO A 82 -4.38 -10.50 -27.14
N THR A 83 -3.58 -9.89 -28.02
CA THR A 83 -2.40 -10.55 -28.60
C THR A 83 -1.34 -10.85 -27.53
N GLY A 84 -0.45 -11.81 -27.79
CA GLY A 84 0.69 -12.11 -26.90
C GLY A 84 1.54 -10.87 -26.62
N ASP A 85 1.80 -10.05 -27.64
CA ASP A 85 2.54 -8.80 -27.47
C ASP A 85 1.79 -7.77 -26.61
N GLN A 86 0.46 -7.70 -26.69
CA GLN A 86 -0.33 -6.83 -25.80
C GLN A 86 -0.25 -7.31 -24.35
N LYS A 87 -0.29 -8.62 -24.11
CA LYS A 87 -0.09 -9.20 -22.79
C LYS A 87 1.31 -8.86 -22.24
N GLU A 88 2.38 -9.11 -22.98
CA GLU A 88 3.73 -8.84 -22.49
C GLU A 88 4.00 -7.34 -22.29
N ARG A 89 3.45 -6.47 -23.16
CA ARG A 89 3.49 -5.01 -22.93
C ARG A 89 2.78 -4.63 -21.63
N MET A 90 1.55 -5.13 -21.43
CA MET A 90 0.78 -4.87 -20.22
C MET A 90 1.50 -5.32 -18.95
N TRP A 91 2.09 -6.52 -18.95
CA TRP A 91 2.88 -7.01 -17.81
C TRP A 91 4.04 -6.07 -17.50
N ARG A 92 4.83 -5.72 -18.52
CA ARG A 92 5.99 -4.84 -18.37
C ARG A 92 5.58 -3.45 -17.87
N ASP A 93 4.54 -2.87 -18.42
CA ASP A 93 4.09 -1.52 -18.05
C ASP A 93 3.58 -1.49 -16.61
N ILE A 94 2.79 -2.49 -16.19
CA ILE A 94 2.35 -2.62 -14.80
C ILE A 94 3.54 -2.79 -13.86
N LYS A 95 4.43 -3.73 -14.18
CA LYS A 95 5.62 -4.00 -13.36
C LYS A 95 6.48 -2.74 -13.21
N ASN A 96 6.77 -2.05 -14.31
CA ASN A 96 7.58 -0.83 -14.30
C ASN A 96 6.93 0.30 -13.49
N SER A 97 5.61 0.49 -13.63
CA SER A 97 4.86 1.49 -12.86
C SER A 97 4.95 1.20 -11.36
N ILE A 98 4.68 -0.05 -10.95
CA ILE A 98 4.79 -0.49 -9.55
C ILE A 98 6.24 -0.43 -9.05
N ASP A 99 7.22 -0.73 -9.91
CA ASP A 99 8.64 -0.58 -9.59
C ASP A 99 9.02 0.87 -9.32
N ALA A 100 8.49 1.80 -10.11
CA ALA A 100 8.64 3.24 -9.91
C ALA A 100 7.87 3.80 -8.70
N GLY A 101 7.05 2.99 -8.02
CA GLY A 101 6.29 3.41 -6.84
C GLY A 101 4.88 3.92 -7.14
N PHE A 102 4.35 3.64 -8.34
CA PHE A 102 3.11 4.22 -8.85
C PHE A 102 2.11 3.13 -9.23
N GLY A 103 0.91 3.18 -8.64
CA GLY A 103 -0.19 2.27 -8.99
C GLY A 103 -0.73 2.52 -10.39
N VAL A 104 -1.45 1.55 -10.95
CA VAL A 104 -2.01 1.58 -12.31
C VAL A 104 -3.53 1.59 -12.24
N VAL A 105 -4.19 2.40 -13.07
CA VAL A 105 -5.65 2.31 -13.23
C VAL A 105 -5.96 1.29 -14.31
N GLY A 106 -6.78 0.27 -14.02
CA GLY A 106 -7.33 -0.65 -15.02
C GLY A 106 -8.80 -0.32 -15.30
N ASN A 107 -9.20 -0.32 -16.58
CA ASN A 107 -10.59 -0.24 -17.00
C ASN A 107 -11.03 -1.61 -17.50
N LEU A 108 -11.92 -2.28 -16.78
CA LEU A 108 -12.32 -3.66 -17.06
C LEU A 108 -13.75 -3.78 -17.55
N VAL A 109 -13.98 -4.83 -18.33
CA VAL A 109 -15.29 -5.34 -18.72
C VAL A 109 -15.39 -6.80 -18.28
N ALA A 110 -16.20 -7.06 -17.26
CA ALA A 110 -16.36 -8.39 -16.68
C ALA A 110 -17.76 -8.95 -16.97
N PRO A 111 -17.94 -9.82 -17.98
CA PRO A 111 -19.18 -10.56 -18.14
C PRO A 111 -19.33 -11.63 -17.03
N PRO A 112 -20.55 -12.12 -16.75
CA PRO A 112 -20.76 -13.15 -15.72
C PRO A 112 -19.93 -14.42 -15.89
N SER A 113 -19.59 -14.79 -17.13
CA SER A 113 -18.74 -15.93 -17.46
C SER A 113 -17.25 -15.72 -17.17
N ASN A 114 -16.82 -14.48 -16.92
CA ASN A 114 -15.42 -14.12 -16.67
C ASN A 114 -15.30 -13.12 -15.51
N TYR A 115 -16.13 -13.23 -14.48
CA TYR A 115 -15.90 -12.43 -13.27
C TYR A 115 -14.52 -12.72 -12.67
N PRO A 116 -13.81 -11.71 -12.14
CA PRO A 116 -12.52 -11.90 -11.50
C PRO A 116 -12.54 -13.04 -10.47
N ARG A 117 -11.47 -13.83 -10.44
CA ARG A 117 -11.26 -14.90 -9.48
C ARG A 117 -9.97 -14.68 -8.71
N ALA A 118 -10.06 -14.86 -7.40
CA ALA A 118 -8.90 -14.73 -6.55
C ALA A 118 -7.92 -15.89 -6.80
N VAL A 119 -6.64 -15.58 -6.73
CA VAL A 119 -5.57 -16.58 -6.67
C VAL A 119 -4.76 -16.39 -5.41
N ALA A 120 -4.09 -17.45 -4.96
CA ALA A 120 -3.25 -17.39 -3.76
C ALA A 120 -2.27 -16.20 -3.80
N PRO A 121 -2.01 -15.53 -2.66
CA PRO A 121 -2.50 -15.88 -1.31
C PRO A 121 -3.94 -15.43 -1.00
N SER A 122 -4.66 -14.79 -1.93
CA SER A 122 -6.09 -14.51 -1.73
C SER A 122 -6.92 -15.78 -1.90
N ASP A 123 -7.90 -15.96 -1.01
CA ASP A 123 -8.79 -17.12 -0.94
C ASP A 123 -10.28 -16.76 -1.07
N ILE A 124 -10.59 -15.46 -1.15
CA ILE A 124 -11.95 -14.94 -1.32
C ILE A 124 -12.08 -14.30 -2.70
N ASP A 125 -12.94 -14.88 -3.54
CA ASP A 125 -13.32 -14.30 -4.82
C ASP A 125 -14.03 -12.95 -4.63
N PRO A 126 -13.74 -11.94 -5.47
CA PRO A 126 -14.45 -10.68 -5.41
C PRO A 126 -15.91 -10.83 -5.85
N ALA A 127 -16.82 -10.18 -5.13
CA ALA A 127 -18.26 -10.38 -5.23
C ALA A 127 -18.92 -9.65 -6.43
N TYR A 128 -18.36 -9.82 -7.64
CA TYR A 128 -18.92 -9.28 -8.88
C TYR A 128 -20.30 -9.88 -9.17
N GLY A 129 -21.21 -9.06 -9.67
CA GLY A 129 -22.60 -9.43 -9.90
C GLY A 129 -23.36 -8.39 -10.70
N GLY A 130 -24.62 -8.69 -11.05
CA GLY A 130 -25.51 -7.73 -11.71
C GLY A 130 -25.43 -7.66 -13.24
N GLY A 131 -24.69 -8.56 -13.90
CA GLY A 131 -24.61 -8.64 -15.36
C GLY A 131 -23.22 -8.36 -15.88
N VAL A 132 -23.08 -7.72 -17.04
CA VAL A 132 -21.77 -7.25 -17.50
C VAL A 132 -21.37 -6.03 -16.67
N VAL A 133 -20.24 -6.12 -15.99
CA VAL A 133 -19.71 -5.05 -15.13
C VAL A 133 -18.66 -4.25 -15.90
N TYR A 134 -18.87 -2.93 -15.99
CA TYR A 134 -17.89 -1.96 -16.46
C TYR A 134 -17.32 -1.23 -15.25
N HIS A 135 -16.01 -1.30 -15.03
CA HIS A 135 -15.45 -0.87 -13.76
C HIS A 135 -14.01 -0.39 -13.87
N TYR A 136 -13.64 0.55 -12.98
CA TYR A 136 -12.26 0.97 -12.80
C TYR A 136 -11.70 0.40 -11.51
N ILE A 137 -10.50 -0.14 -11.58
CA ILE A 137 -9.79 -0.71 -10.43
C ILE A 137 -8.37 -0.13 -10.33
N ALA A 138 -7.82 -0.10 -9.11
CA ALA A 138 -6.42 0.26 -8.89
C ALA A 138 -5.58 -1.01 -8.76
N LEU A 139 -4.63 -1.21 -9.68
CA LEU A 139 -3.63 -2.26 -9.60
C LEU A 139 -2.46 -1.72 -8.79
N MET A 140 -2.23 -2.31 -7.63
CA MET A 140 -1.32 -1.77 -6.59
C MET A 140 -0.16 -2.70 -6.28
N GLY A 141 -0.01 -3.81 -6.99
CA GLY A 141 1.10 -4.73 -6.82
C GLY A 141 1.17 -5.82 -7.88
N TYR A 142 2.29 -6.53 -7.92
CA TYR A 142 2.52 -7.69 -8.78
C TYR A 142 3.22 -8.81 -7.99
N GLY A 143 3.01 -10.04 -8.44
CA GLY A 143 3.71 -11.24 -7.99
C GLY A 143 4.09 -12.10 -9.18
N GLU A 144 5.29 -12.67 -9.16
CA GLU A 144 5.78 -13.62 -10.14
C GLU A 144 6.56 -14.72 -9.41
N ASP A 145 6.00 -15.92 -9.40
CA ASP A 145 6.58 -17.09 -8.75
C ASP A 145 6.35 -18.36 -9.60
N GLY A 146 6.68 -19.54 -9.07
CA GLY A 146 6.48 -20.81 -9.77
C GLY A 146 5.02 -21.15 -10.09
N GLY A 147 4.05 -20.44 -9.47
CA GLY A 147 2.63 -20.50 -9.77
C GLY A 147 2.17 -19.51 -10.85
N GLY A 148 3.07 -18.68 -11.38
CA GLY A 148 2.79 -17.73 -12.47
C GLY A 148 2.78 -16.27 -12.03
N ARG A 149 2.23 -15.42 -12.92
CA ARG A 149 2.10 -13.97 -12.71
C ARG A 149 0.74 -13.63 -12.11
N ARG A 150 0.74 -12.77 -11.09
CA ARG A 150 -0.48 -12.27 -10.42
C ARG A 150 -0.38 -10.77 -10.15
N ILE A 151 -1.53 -10.10 -10.04
CA ILE A 151 -1.66 -8.67 -9.78
C ILE A 151 -2.49 -8.44 -8.53
N TRP A 152 -2.05 -7.54 -7.66
CA TRP A 152 -2.81 -7.10 -6.49
C TRP A 152 -3.75 -5.98 -6.89
N VAL A 153 -5.05 -6.19 -6.69
CA VAL A 153 -6.12 -5.25 -7.03
C VAL A 153 -6.66 -4.63 -5.76
N ALA A 154 -6.70 -3.30 -5.70
CA ALA A 154 -7.54 -2.53 -4.81
C ALA A 154 -8.84 -2.21 -5.55
N ASP A 155 -9.91 -2.91 -5.19
CA ASP A 155 -11.20 -2.82 -5.87
C ASP A 155 -12.17 -2.00 -5.02
N SER A 156 -12.57 -0.84 -5.53
CA SER A 156 -13.44 0.08 -4.81
C SER A 156 -14.91 -0.32 -4.82
N GLY A 157 -15.32 -1.19 -5.75
CA GLY A 157 -16.72 -1.55 -5.97
C GLY A 157 -17.13 -2.87 -5.33
N PHE A 158 -16.21 -3.83 -5.23
CA PHE A 158 -16.56 -5.20 -4.86
C PHE A 158 -15.71 -5.74 -3.70
N ARG A 159 -16.38 -6.25 -2.66
CA ARG A 159 -15.75 -6.99 -1.56
C ARG A 159 -14.95 -8.17 -2.13
N PRO A 160 -13.77 -8.51 -1.58
CA PRO A 160 -13.20 -8.03 -0.32
C PRO A 160 -12.44 -6.69 -0.41
N TYR A 161 -12.56 -5.95 -1.52
CA TYR A 161 -11.87 -4.68 -1.80
C TYR A 161 -10.35 -4.76 -1.95
N GLY A 162 -9.80 -5.97 -1.86
CA GLY A 162 -8.39 -6.27 -2.02
C GLY A 162 -8.18 -7.73 -2.34
N TYR A 163 -7.65 -8.05 -3.50
CA TYR A 163 -7.39 -9.45 -3.88
C TYR A 163 -6.28 -9.58 -4.92
N TRP A 164 -5.63 -10.74 -4.93
CA TRP A 164 -4.76 -11.17 -6.01
C TRP A 164 -5.57 -11.82 -7.12
N ILE A 165 -5.34 -11.42 -8.38
CA ILE A 165 -5.89 -12.07 -9.59
C ILE A 165 -4.73 -12.58 -10.44
N SER A 166 -4.92 -13.68 -11.19
CA SER A 166 -3.93 -14.09 -12.19
C SER A 166 -3.79 -13.01 -13.26
N PHE A 167 -2.55 -12.79 -13.72
CA PHE A 167 -2.29 -11.83 -14.79
C PHE A 167 -3.00 -12.23 -16.09
N ASP A 168 -3.06 -13.53 -16.38
CA ASP A 168 -3.75 -14.03 -17.57
C ASP A 168 -5.25 -13.74 -17.57
N GLN A 169 -5.93 -13.86 -16.41
CA GLN A 169 -7.32 -13.47 -16.32
C GLN A 169 -7.48 -11.95 -16.39
N LEU A 170 -6.63 -11.18 -15.70
CA LEU A 170 -6.67 -9.73 -15.79
C LEU A 170 -6.54 -9.26 -17.25
N ALA A 171 -5.64 -9.86 -18.02
CA ALA A 171 -5.43 -9.50 -19.41
C ALA A 171 -6.65 -9.75 -20.31
N THR A 172 -7.55 -10.67 -19.97
CA THR A 172 -8.82 -10.87 -20.70
C THR A 172 -9.92 -9.91 -20.29
N LEU A 173 -9.74 -9.17 -19.20
CA LEU A 173 -10.75 -8.26 -18.65
C LEU A 173 -10.59 -6.82 -19.11
N LEU A 174 -9.39 -6.39 -19.49
CA LEU A 174 -9.12 -5.00 -19.87
C LEU A 174 -9.53 -4.64 -21.32
N PRO A 175 -9.42 -5.54 -22.32
CA PRO A 175 -9.94 -5.26 -23.65
C PRO A 175 -11.47 -5.03 -23.67
N PRO A 176 -11.99 -4.23 -24.64
CA PRO A 176 -11.26 -3.41 -25.60
C PRO A 176 -10.77 -2.07 -25.02
N MET A 177 -10.88 -1.88 -23.69
CA MET A 177 -10.57 -0.64 -22.99
C MET A 177 -9.04 -0.49 -22.84
N GLY A 178 -8.48 -0.82 -21.68
CA GLY A 178 -7.06 -0.69 -21.40
C GLY A 178 -6.76 -0.21 -19.98
N TYR A 179 -5.61 0.42 -19.81
CA TYR A 179 -5.08 0.83 -18.52
C TYR A 179 -4.32 2.16 -18.58
N VAL A 180 -4.00 2.73 -17.43
CA VAL A 180 -3.21 3.95 -17.27
C VAL A 180 -2.05 3.67 -16.33
N ALA A 181 -0.84 3.64 -16.87
CA ALA A 181 0.39 3.29 -16.14
C ALA A 181 1.37 4.46 -16.11
N ALA A 182 2.21 4.51 -15.09
CA ALA A 182 3.31 5.47 -14.98
C ALA A 182 4.52 4.98 -15.80
N PHE A 183 5.12 5.89 -16.58
CA PHE A 183 6.31 5.64 -17.39
C PHE A 183 7.56 6.38 -16.89
N ALA A 184 7.47 6.95 -15.70
CA ALA A 184 8.64 7.47 -14.98
C ALA A 184 9.76 6.42 -14.94
N PRO A 185 11.03 6.85 -15.04
CA PRO A 185 12.13 5.95 -14.73
C PRO A 185 11.88 5.37 -13.34
N ALA A 186 12.15 4.08 -13.17
CA ALA A 186 12.01 3.43 -11.88
C ALA A 186 12.66 4.34 -10.83
N LYS A 187 11.85 4.86 -9.91
CA LYS A 187 12.37 5.56 -8.75
C LYS A 187 13.38 4.57 -8.20
N ALA A 188 14.66 4.95 -8.16
CA ALA A 188 15.62 4.18 -7.41
C ALA A 188 14.90 3.99 -6.09
N LEU A 189 14.61 2.73 -5.74
CA LEU A 189 14.29 2.43 -4.36
C LEU A 189 15.33 3.23 -3.57
N PRO A 190 14.99 3.88 -2.45
CA PRO A 190 16.04 4.09 -1.46
C PRO A 190 16.73 2.75 -1.45
N GLN A 191 17.99 2.70 -1.91
CA GLN A 191 18.69 1.44 -1.90
C GLN A 191 18.44 1.00 -0.47
N ASP A 192 17.84 -0.17 -0.32
CA ASP A 192 18.26 -0.93 0.81
C ASP A 192 19.76 -0.91 0.62
N GLN A 193 20.43 -0.05 1.38
CA GLN A 193 21.86 -0.16 1.50
C GLN A 193 22.00 -1.44 2.30
N GLY A 194 21.76 -2.58 1.64
CA GLY A 194 22.46 -3.82 1.85
C GLY A 194 23.92 -3.61 1.49
N GLY A 195 24.53 -2.53 1.98
CA GLY A 195 25.80 -2.70 2.62
C GLY A 195 25.49 -3.50 3.86
N ASP A 196 26.26 -4.57 4.07
CA ASP A 196 26.30 -5.22 5.37
C ASP A 196 26.29 -4.13 6.44
N VAL A 197 25.42 -4.27 7.44
CA VAL A 197 25.43 -3.37 8.60
C VAL A 197 26.88 -3.36 9.10
N THR A 198 27.55 -2.23 8.93
CA THR A 198 28.94 -2.13 9.39
C THR A 198 28.97 -2.42 10.88
N ARG A 199 30.06 -2.97 11.41
CA ARG A 199 30.15 -3.24 12.86
C ARG A 199 29.79 -2.00 13.69
N GLU A 200 30.16 -0.82 13.23
CA GLU A 200 29.84 0.46 13.88
C GLU A 200 28.33 0.78 13.85
N GLN A 201 27.65 0.54 12.72
CA GLN A 201 26.19 0.69 12.65
C GLN A 201 25.47 -0.38 13.49
N ALA A 202 25.97 -1.61 13.52
CA ALA A 202 25.42 -2.69 14.34
C ALA A 202 25.56 -2.35 15.83
N ASP A 203 26.72 -1.85 16.24
CA ASP A 203 26.98 -1.40 17.61
C ASP A 203 26.10 -0.21 17.99
N GLN A 204 25.84 0.71 17.07
CA GLN A 204 24.95 1.85 17.31
C GLN A 204 23.49 1.39 17.48
N ILE A 205 23.04 0.45 16.64
CA ILE A 205 21.70 -0.14 16.76
C ILE A 205 21.56 -0.92 18.07
N LEU A 206 22.56 -1.73 18.44
CA LEU A 206 22.57 -2.47 19.70
C LEU A 206 22.50 -1.52 20.91
N ARG A 207 23.26 -0.41 20.91
CA ARG A 207 23.19 0.60 21.97
C ARG A 207 21.81 1.26 22.07
N MET A 208 21.16 1.54 20.95
CA MET A 208 19.80 2.09 20.93
C MET A 208 18.78 1.09 21.46
N LEU A 209 18.88 -0.19 21.07
CA LEU A 209 18.04 -1.27 21.56
C LEU A 209 18.25 -1.53 23.06
N GLU A 210 19.50 -1.52 23.53
CA GLU A 210 19.82 -1.59 24.96
C GLU A 210 19.20 -0.42 25.72
N ALA A 211 19.29 0.81 25.22
CA ALA A 211 18.69 1.98 25.86
C ALA A 211 17.16 1.88 25.96
N ILE A 212 16.50 1.29 24.95
CA ILE A 212 15.05 1.03 24.96
C ILE A 212 14.72 -0.09 25.97
N LEU A 213 15.46 -1.19 25.95
CA LEU A 213 15.27 -2.31 26.88
C LEU A 213 15.49 -1.89 28.34
N ILE A 214 16.50 -1.08 28.63
CA ILE A 214 16.75 -0.53 29.97
C ILE A 214 15.57 0.34 30.44
N GLN A 215 14.97 1.12 29.53
CA GLN A 215 13.79 1.92 29.87
C GLN A 215 12.55 1.06 30.16
N LEU A 216 12.36 -0.03 29.41
CA LEU A 216 11.19 -0.91 29.49
C LEU A 216 11.27 -1.95 30.61
N ALA A 217 12.43 -2.58 30.78
CA ALA A 217 12.62 -3.74 31.64
C ALA A 217 13.53 -3.48 32.86
N GLY A 218 14.14 -2.30 32.95
CA GLY A 218 15.25 -2.04 33.89
C GLY A 218 16.57 -2.66 33.39
N ASP A 219 17.68 -2.29 34.03
CA ASP A 219 19.04 -2.64 33.58
C ASP A 219 19.30 -4.17 33.58
N PRO A 220 19.52 -4.80 32.40
CA PRO A 220 19.86 -6.22 32.33
C PRO A 220 21.31 -6.52 32.74
N GLN A 221 22.16 -5.51 32.90
CA GLN A 221 23.59 -5.66 33.19
C GLN A 221 23.98 -5.11 34.57
N LYS A 222 23.81 -5.99 35.55
CA LYS A 222 24.87 -6.33 36.53
C LYS A 222 26.22 -6.76 35.86
N ASN A 223 26.51 -6.39 34.61
CA ASN A 223 27.61 -6.90 33.79
C ASN A 223 28.08 -5.94 32.66
N GLY A 224 28.41 -4.68 32.97
CA GLY A 224 29.45 -3.97 32.18
C GLY A 224 29.15 -2.58 31.59
N GLY A 225 27.96 -2.01 31.77
CA GLY A 225 27.64 -0.63 31.35
C GLY A 225 27.19 0.25 32.51
N LYS A 226 27.38 1.58 32.43
CA LYS A 226 26.79 2.51 33.41
C LYS A 226 25.26 2.47 33.29
N PRO A 227 24.49 2.23 34.37
CA PRO A 227 23.03 2.20 34.31
C PRO A 227 22.48 3.53 33.80
N PHE A 228 21.48 3.49 32.92
CA PHE A 228 20.75 4.70 32.54
C PHE A 228 20.04 5.26 33.77
N GLY A 229 20.50 6.42 34.25
CA GLY A 229 20.02 7.07 35.47
C GLY A 229 18.63 7.69 35.36
N GLY A 230 17.87 7.38 34.29
CA GLY A 230 16.54 7.91 34.04
C GLY A 230 16.52 9.33 33.46
N TRP A 231 15.32 9.78 33.11
CA TRP A 231 15.12 11.08 32.46
C TRP A 231 15.04 12.22 33.48
N PRO A 232 15.63 13.40 33.22
CA PRO A 232 15.54 14.56 34.11
C PRO A 232 14.09 14.97 34.42
N GLN A 233 13.22 14.97 33.40
CA GLN A 233 11.79 15.28 33.56
C GLN A 233 11.02 14.25 34.41
N GLY A 234 11.56 13.04 34.55
CA GLY A 234 11.05 12.01 35.45
C GLY A 234 11.77 11.98 36.80
N GLY A 235 12.62 12.96 37.11
CA GLY A 235 13.40 12.99 38.35
C GLY A 235 14.51 11.92 38.42
N GLY A 236 15.12 11.55 37.30
CA GLY A 236 16.13 10.48 37.26
C GLY A 236 15.51 9.08 37.36
N ARG A 237 14.31 8.91 36.80
CA ARG A 237 13.56 7.65 36.78
C ARG A 237 13.45 7.11 35.36
N THR A 238 13.56 5.80 35.23
CA THR A 238 13.22 5.06 34.01
C THR A 238 11.70 4.98 33.84
N MET A 239 11.22 4.52 32.68
CA MET A 239 9.78 4.32 32.49
C MET A 239 9.23 3.23 33.43
N TYR A 240 10.02 2.18 33.68
CA TYR A 240 9.69 1.16 34.68
C TYR A 240 9.60 1.75 36.11
N ASP A 241 10.55 2.60 36.52
CA ASP A 241 10.52 3.26 37.83
C ASP A 241 9.27 4.14 38.01
N LEU A 242 8.88 4.88 36.97
CA LEU A 242 7.67 5.72 36.98
C LEU A 242 6.40 4.88 37.06
N LEU A 243 6.35 3.77 36.30
CA LEU A 243 5.22 2.85 36.31
C LEU A 243 5.07 2.16 37.68
N ALA A 244 6.17 1.67 38.25
CA ALA A 244 6.19 1.05 39.57
C ALA A 244 5.78 2.02 40.68
N ALA A 245 6.24 3.27 40.61
CA ALA A 245 5.83 4.32 41.55
C ALA A 245 4.33 4.63 41.47
N THR A 246 3.81 4.78 40.24
CA THR A 246 2.37 5.03 40.01
C THR A 246 1.52 3.86 40.49
N ALA A 247 1.94 2.62 40.19
CA ALA A 247 1.27 1.40 40.64
C ALA A 247 1.30 1.24 42.17
N SER A 248 2.39 1.65 42.83
CA SER A 248 2.50 1.64 44.29
C SER A 248 1.49 2.60 44.94
N VAL A 249 1.39 3.84 44.43
CA VAL A 249 0.37 4.81 44.86
C VAL A 249 -1.05 4.30 44.64
N ALA A 250 -1.29 3.60 43.54
CA ALA A 250 -2.58 2.99 43.23
C ALA A 250 -2.90 1.73 44.06
N GLY A 251 -2.01 1.31 44.98
CA GLY A 251 -2.23 0.15 45.85
C GLY A 251 -2.09 -1.21 45.16
N VAL A 252 -1.41 -1.26 44.00
CA VAL A 252 -1.16 -2.53 43.30
C VAL A 252 -0.26 -3.41 44.17
N LYS A 253 -0.76 -4.61 44.50
CA LYS A 253 -0.07 -5.57 45.36
C LYS A 253 1.36 -5.82 44.86
N ASN A 254 2.34 -5.67 45.77
CA ASN A 254 3.78 -5.83 45.56
C ASN A 254 4.48 -4.74 44.71
N ALA A 255 3.77 -3.78 44.13
CA ALA A 255 4.40 -2.64 43.48
C ALA A 255 5.01 -1.69 44.51
N LYS A 256 6.27 -1.31 44.31
CA LYS A 256 7.03 -0.45 45.24
C LYS A 256 7.69 0.69 44.48
N ASP A 257 7.57 1.90 45.00
CA ASP A 257 8.47 2.98 44.62
C ASP A 257 9.81 2.84 45.34
N ILE A 258 10.81 2.27 44.67
CA ILE A 258 12.15 2.07 45.22
C ILE A 258 13.02 3.34 45.20
N LYS A 259 12.57 4.40 44.53
CA LYS A 259 13.25 5.70 44.42
C LYS A 259 12.48 6.81 45.15
N GLY A 260 11.40 6.46 45.85
CA GLY A 260 10.47 7.38 46.51
C GLY A 260 10.95 7.98 47.82
N GLU A 261 12.11 7.55 48.33
CA GLU A 261 12.69 8.06 49.57
C GLU A 261 14.19 8.38 49.37
N LYS A 262 14.46 9.64 49.03
CA LYS A 262 15.63 10.41 49.43
C LYS A 262 15.19 11.85 49.70
#